data_AF-A0AA96YLU6-F1
#
_entry.id   AF-A0AA96YLU6-F1
#
_cell.length_a   1.000
_cell.length_b   1.000
_cell.length_c   1.000
_cell.angle_alpha   90.00
_cell.angle_beta   90.00
_cell.angle_gamma   90.00
#
_symmetry.space_group_name_H-M   'P 1'
#
loop_
_entity.id
_entity.type
_entity.pdbx_description
1 polymer ?
#
loop_
_entity_poly.entity_id
_entity_poly.type
_entity_poly.pdbx_seq_one_letter_code
_entity_poly.pdbx_strand_id
1 'polypeptide(L)'
;MKKIGLLNFHYSNHNYGAVLQAYALQIKIKNIAPDFKVENINFIPTDSITLRARISLGKFLRLLKILRPIVVNEKIGNVQVFERFRQQWLEVGPPLHHKKKLLNLKYQMIIVGSDQVWRPEMTKPNVDVYFLNFADSSCRKIAYAASFGVDTWRYNQSLTNKIKKYLSNFKYISCRENSGVNICKTQFGIEANHVLDPTLLHNSDVYLNIINNSTSDMIYPPFISYYKLDLDTIFSKLINKIAESTKSEIKNIYYDKNQEYLEVADWLNSIHKSKIIVTDSFHCVCFSIIFKKPFIVYPNPQRGMTRLYSLLSSLGLEHLIYDEQKKSLDSYINESLNIDYESVHKTLEKLREKSANFIATAITNN
;
A
#
# COMPACT_ATOMS: atom_id res chain seq x y z
N MET A 1 25.67 15.29 -9.73
CA MET A 1 24.74 14.26 -10.22
C MET A 1 23.31 14.74 -10.03
N LYS A 2 22.43 14.58 -11.03
CA LYS A 2 21.00 14.93 -10.90
C LYS A 2 20.33 13.96 -9.92
N LYS A 3 19.34 14.40 -9.16
CA LYS A 3 18.64 13.65 -8.12
C LYS A 3 17.12 13.65 -8.31
N ILE A 4 16.52 12.49 -8.09
CA ILE A 4 15.07 12.28 -7.96
C ILE A 4 14.78 11.86 -6.52
N GLY A 5 13.92 12.62 -5.85
CA GLY A 5 13.44 12.29 -4.51
C GLY A 5 12.10 11.58 -4.54
N LEU A 6 11.98 10.45 -3.84
CA LEU A 6 10.71 9.73 -3.69
C LEU A 6 10.13 10.00 -2.30
N LEU A 7 8.88 10.47 -2.22
CA LEU A 7 8.21 10.73 -0.95
C LEU A 7 6.99 9.82 -0.78
N ASN A 8 7.05 8.93 0.20
CA ASN A 8 5.97 7.98 0.51
C ASN A 8 6.07 7.56 2.00
N PHE A 9 5.41 6.46 2.38
CA PHE A 9 5.42 5.94 3.75
C PHE A 9 6.47 4.84 4.00
N HIS A 10 7.61 4.84 3.29
CA HIS A 10 8.67 3.82 3.45
C HIS A 10 9.14 3.69 4.91
N TYR A 11 9.06 4.76 5.70
CA TYR A 11 9.39 4.76 7.13
C TYR A 11 8.46 3.91 8.01
N SER A 12 7.39 3.34 7.46
CA SER A 12 6.43 2.55 8.24
C SER A 12 7.09 1.35 8.92
N ASN A 13 6.68 1.11 10.16
CA ASN A 13 7.18 0.04 11.03
C ASN A 13 6.12 -1.02 11.36
N HIS A 14 5.06 -1.08 10.54
CA HIS A 14 3.92 -1.97 10.76
C HIS A 14 3.15 -2.30 9.46
N ASN A 15 3.71 -1.96 8.30
CA ASN A 15 3.01 -2.10 7.02
C ASN A 15 3.98 -2.58 5.93
N TYR A 16 3.90 -3.89 5.62
CA TYR A 16 4.68 -4.52 4.56
C TYR A 16 4.47 -3.86 3.21
N GLY A 17 3.22 -3.49 2.91
CA GLY A 17 2.87 -2.81 1.66
C GLY A 17 3.60 -1.48 1.49
N ALA A 18 3.71 -0.68 2.56
CA ALA A 18 4.35 0.63 2.51
C ALA A 18 5.84 0.56 2.13
N VAL A 19 6.58 -0.42 2.67
CA VAL A 19 8.00 -0.63 2.33
C VAL A 19 8.18 -1.28 0.96
N LEU A 20 7.31 -2.21 0.58
CA LEU A 20 7.38 -2.93 -0.70
C LEU A 20 7.01 -2.06 -1.90
N GLN A 21 6.00 -1.19 -1.77
CA GLN A 21 5.66 -0.24 -2.85
C GLN A 21 6.77 0.81 -3.02
N ALA A 22 7.43 1.21 -1.94
CA ALA A 22 8.55 2.16 -2.00
C ALA A 22 9.75 1.54 -2.74
N TYR A 23 10.06 0.28 -2.44
CA TYR A 23 11.06 -0.50 -3.17
C TYR A 23 10.72 -0.60 -4.65
N ALA A 24 9.50 -1.02 -4.95
CA ALA A 24 9.02 -1.21 -6.31
C ALA A 24 9.04 0.08 -7.14
N LEU A 25 8.68 1.21 -6.55
CA LEU A 25 8.78 2.51 -7.22
C LEU A 25 10.25 2.87 -7.45
N GLN A 26 11.09 2.77 -6.42
CA GLN A 26 12.52 3.10 -6.52
C GLN A 26 13.21 2.36 -7.66
N ILE A 27 13.04 1.04 -7.76
CA ILE A 27 13.68 0.25 -8.83
C ILE A 27 13.13 0.62 -10.21
N LYS A 28 11.82 0.89 -10.34
CA LYS A 28 11.25 1.27 -11.65
C LYS A 28 11.82 2.61 -12.12
N ILE A 29 11.94 3.57 -11.22
CA ILE A 29 12.50 4.89 -11.51
C ILE A 29 13.99 4.79 -11.86
N LYS A 30 14.77 4.01 -11.10
CA LYS A 30 16.20 3.76 -11.41
C LYS A 30 16.37 3.18 -12.83
N ASN A 31 15.50 2.25 -13.23
CA ASN A 31 15.57 1.63 -14.55
C ASN A 31 15.19 2.59 -15.69
N ILE A 32 14.24 3.50 -15.47
CA ILE A 32 13.79 4.48 -16.47
C ILE A 32 14.76 5.67 -16.56
N ALA A 33 15.39 6.05 -15.45
CA ALA A 33 16.22 7.24 -15.34
C ALA A 33 17.62 6.91 -14.77
N PRO A 34 18.43 6.10 -15.49
CA PRO A 34 19.73 5.64 -15.00
C PRO A 34 20.72 6.77 -14.71
N ASP A 35 20.57 7.94 -15.34
CA ASP A 35 21.44 9.12 -15.15
C ASP A 35 21.13 9.92 -13.87
N PHE A 36 20.11 9.51 -13.11
CA PHE A 36 19.69 10.18 -11.87
C PHE A 36 20.02 9.34 -10.64
N LYS A 37 20.48 10.01 -9.58
CA LYS A 37 20.44 9.44 -8.24
C LYS A 37 18.99 9.38 -7.78
N VAL A 38 18.47 8.19 -7.51
CA VAL A 38 17.13 7.99 -6.96
C VAL A 38 17.25 7.62 -5.49
N GLU A 39 16.64 8.40 -4.60
CA GLU A 39 16.60 8.12 -3.16
C GLU A 39 15.23 8.43 -2.56
N ASN A 40 14.81 7.64 -1.57
CA ASN A 40 13.62 7.93 -0.77
C ASN A 40 13.94 9.09 0.19
N ILE A 41 13.14 10.15 0.12
CA ILE A 41 13.19 11.27 1.06
C ILE A 41 12.76 10.74 2.42
N ASN A 42 13.70 10.66 3.36
CA ASN A 42 13.48 10.05 4.67
C ASN A 42 12.77 11.00 5.64
N PHE A 43 11.62 11.53 5.23
CA PHE A 43 10.75 12.30 6.11
C PHE A 43 10.04 11.36 7.07
N ILE A 44 10.43 11.43 8.34
CA ILE A 44 9.83 10.65 9.43
C ILE A 44 9.08 11.67 10.30
N PRO A 45 7.76 11.83 10.11
CA PRO A 45 7.00 12.81 10.86
C PRO A 45 7.20 12.59 12.36
N THR A 46 7.80 13.56 13.06
CA THR A 46 7.79 13.53 14.53
C THR A 46 6.39 13.87 15.01
N ASP A 47 5.55 12.85 15.12
CA ASP A 47 4.31 12.90 15.86
C ASP A 47 4.14 11.57 16.64
N SER A 48 5.14 11.27 17.48
CA SER A 48 5.07 10.25 18.55
C SER A 48 3.92 10.52 19.55
N ILE A 49 3.26 11.67 19.44
CA ILE A 49 2.07 12.06 20.19
C ILE A 49 0.80 11.44 19.61
N THR A 50 0.64 11.18 18.30
CA THR A 50 -0.62 10.59 17.81
C THR A 50 -0.77 9.12 18.17
N LEU A 51 0.31 8.35 18.21
CA LEU A 51 0.27 6.97 18.69
C LEU A 51 0.05 6.93 20.21
N ARG A 52 0.81 7.73 20.99
CA ARG A 52 0.65 7.83 22.46
C ARG A 52 -0.69 8.44 22.89
N ALA A 53 -1.24 9.39 22.14
CA ALA A 53 -2.54 10.00 22.41
C ALA A 53 -3.70 9.13 21.93
N ARG A 54 -3.56 8.36 20.83
CA ARG A 54 -4.52 7.30 20.47
C ARG A 54 -4.53 6.19 21.53
N ILE A 55 -3.36 5.87 22.07
CA ILE A 55 -3.19 4.95 23.20
C ILE A 55 -3.82 5.52 24.50
N SER A 56 -3.57 6.79 24.83
CA SER A 56 -4.10 7.40 26.07
C SER A 56 -5.61 7.65 25.99
N LEU A 57 -6.11 8.05 24.82
CA LEU A 57 -7.55 8.21 24.55
C LEU A 57 -8.25 6.85 24.53
N GLY A 58 -7.61 5.81 23.98
CA GLY A 58 -8.06 4.42 24.10
C GLY A 58 -8.12 3.94 25.56
N LYS A 59 -7.15 4.30 26.40
CA LYS A 59 -7.15 4.03 27.85
C LYS A 59 -8.26 4.78 28.59
N PHE A 60 -8.50 6.04 28.24
CA PHE A 60 -9.55 6.87 28.84
C PHE A 60 -10.97 6.41 28.43
N LEU A 61 -11.17 6.07 27.16
CA LEU A 61 -12.45 5.54 26.67
C LEU A 61 -12.72 4.10 27.15
N ARG A 62 -11.67 3.31 27.46
CA ARG A 62 -11.77 2.01 28.14
C ARG A 62 -12.29 2.12 29.57
N LEU A 63 -11.94 3.20 30.28
CA LEU A 63 -12.49 3.51 31.61
C LEU A 63 -13.99 3.83 31.56
N LEU A 64 -14.47 4.42 30.46
CA LEU A 64 -15.87 4.81 30.30
C LEU A 64 -16.80 3.70 29.76
N LYS A 65 -16.28 2.52 29.39
CA LYS A 65 -17.04 1.38 28.82
C LYS A 65 -17.84 1.68 27.52
N ILE A 66 -17.54 2.78 26.81
CA ILE A 66 -18.32 3.26 25.65
C ILE A 66 -17.94 2.56 24.32
N LEU A 67 -16.81 1.83 24.25
CA LEU A 67 -16.35 1.20 23.00
C LEU A 67 -15.98 -0.29 23.16
N ARG A 68 -16.32 -1.10 22.15
CA ARG A 68 -15.80 -2.47 21.96
C ARG A 68 -14.27 -2.42 21.77
N PRO A 69 -13.53 -3.43 22.24
CA PRO A 69 -12.07 -3.41 22.26
C PRO A 69 -11.51 -3.27 20.83
N ILE A 70 -10.94 -2.10 20.52
CA ILE A 70 -9.95 -2.00 19.45
C ILE A 70 -8.68 -2.61 20.05
N VAL A 71 -8.34 -3.82 19.61
CA VAL A 71 -7.08 -4.46 19.96
C VAL A 71 -5.96 -3.72 19.23
N VAL A 72 -5.46 -2.65 19.83
CA VAL A 72 -4.10 -2.17 19.53
C VAL A 72 -3.19 -2.96 20.46
N ASN A 73 -2.61 -4.04 19.96
CA ASN A 73 -1.64 -4.82 20.74
C ASN A 73 -0.39 -3.95 20.98
N GLU A 74 -0.31 -3.33 22.16
CA GLU A 74 0.86 -2.60 22.68
C GLU A 74 2.10 -3.51 22.89
N LYS A 75 2.16 -4.69 22.27
CA LYS A 75 3.14 -5.76 22.52
C LYS A 75 3.79 -6.35 21.27
N ILE A 76 3.71 -5.70 20.10
CA ILE A 76 4.41 -6.23 18.92
C ILE A 76 5.89 -5.88 19.02
N GLY A 77 6.70 -6.89 19.32
CA GLY A 77 8.06 -6.72 19.84
C GLY A 77 9.13 -6.34 18.81
N ASN A 78 8.91 -6.61 17.52
CA ASN A 78 10.00 -6.68 16.54
C ASN A 78 9.83 -5.77 15.30
N VAL A 79 9.44 -4.51 15.51
CA VAL A 79 9.31 -3.51 14.42
C VAL A 79 10.57 -3.32 13.56
N GLN A 80 11.74 -3.76 14.05
CA GLN A 80 13.02 -3.70 13.38
C GLN A 80 13.07 -4.52 12.08
N VAL A 81 12.15 -5.47 11.85
CA VAL A 81 12.04 -6.21 10.58
C VAL A 81 11.91 -5.26 9.38
N PHE A 82 11.15 -4.16 9.55
CA PHE A 82 10.96 -3.17 8.49
C PHE A 82 12.22 -2.32 8.28
N GLU A 83 12.97 -2.05 9.35
CA GLU A 83 14.22 -1.32 9.26
C GLU A 83 15.30 -2.14 8.56
N ARG A 84 15.43 -3.44 8.89
CA ARG A 84 16.32 -4.35 8.18
C ARG A 84 16.00 -4.38 6.68
N PHE A 85 14.72 -4.50 6.33
CA PHE A 85 14.30 -4.46 4.93
C PHE A 85 14.70 -3.14 4.24
N ARG A 86 14.45 -1.99 4.89
CA ARG A 86 14.84 -0.68 4.32
C ARG A 86 16.34 -0.58 4.09
N GLN A 87 17.15 -0.98 5.07
CA GLN A 87 18.61 -0.90 4.98
C GLN A 87 19.17 -1.79 3.88
N GLN A 88 18.55 -2.94 3.64
CA GLN A 88 18.99 -3.89 2.61
C GLN A 88 18.49 -3.52 1.20
N TRP A 89 17.26 -3.01 1.07
CA TRP A 89 16.58 -2.92 -0.24
C TRP A 89 16.30 -1.48 -0.71
N LEU A 90 16.36 -0.47 0.16
CA LEU A 90 16.07 0.92 -0.20
C LEU A 90 17.30 1.81 -0.15
N GLU A 91 17.37 2.73 -1.12
CA GLU A 91 18.21 3.93 -1.01
C GLU A 91 17.41 4.96 -0.25
N VAL A 92 17.85 5.30 0.95
CA VAL A 92 17.14 6.22 1.83
C VAL A 92 18.06 7.39 2.17
N GLY A 93 17.53 8.60 2.02
CA GLY A 93 18.25 9.81 2.41
C GLY A 93 18.44 9.92 3.94
N PRO A 94 19.18 10.94 4.41
CA PRO A 94 19.35 11.17 5.84
C PRO A 94 17.98 11.41 6.51
N PRO A 95 17.78 10.94 7.76
CA PRO A 95 16.51 11.08 8.46
C PRO A 95 16.13 12.54 8.69
N LEU A 96 14.88 12.89 8.38
CA LEU A 96 14.32 14.23 8.51
C LEU A 96 13.08 14.19 9.40
N HIS A 97 13.25 14.64 10.63
CA HIS A 97 12.19 14.63 11.64
C HIS A 97 11.26 15.85 11.58
N HIS A 98 11.71 16.93 10.96
CA HIS A 98 10.96 18.19 10.90
C HIS A 98 10.82 18.68 9.46
N LYS A 99 9.60 19.08 9.09
CA LYS A 99 9.31 19.55 7.73
C LYS A 99 10.12 20.76 7.29
N LYS A 100 10.60 21.59 8.22
CA LYS A 100 11.52 22.72 7.92
C LYS A 100 12.82 22.25 7.24
N LYS A 101 13.31 21.04 7.57
CA LYS A 101 14.53 20.49 6.96
C LYS A 101 14.33 20.11 5.49
N LEU A 102 13.08 19.89 5.05
CA LEU A 102 12.76 19.58 3.66
C LEU A 102 13.07 20.75 2.71
N LEU A 103 13.02 21.99 3.20
CA LEU A 103 13.30 23.20 2.40
C LEU A 103 14.77 23.26 1.92
N ASN A 104 15.67 22.54 2.59
CA ASN A 104 17.09 22.51 2.24
C ASN A 104 17.41 21.42 1.22
N LEU A 105 16.44 20.58 0.86
CA LEU A 105 16.65 19.52 -0.11
C LEU A 105 16.66 20.08 -1.54
N LYS A 106 17.62 19.61 -2.33
CA LYS A 106 17.76 19.98 -3.74
C LYS A 106 17.59 18.75 -4.61
N TYR A 107 16.45 18.70 -5.29
CA TYR A 107 16.09 17.67 -6.27
C TYR A 107 15.65 18.35 -7.56
N GLN A 108 15.98 17.74 -8.70
CA GLN A 108 15.43 18.15 -9.99
C GLN A 108 13.95 17.74 -10.10
N MET A 109 13.61 16.60 -9.50
CA MET A 109 12.27 16.04 -9.49
C MET A 109 11.96 15.45 -8.12
N ILE A 110 10.73 15.64 -7.66
CA ILE A 110 10.17 14.91 -6.53
C ILE A 110 8.90 14.20 -6.98
N ILE A 111 8.87 12.89 -6.70
CA ILE A 111 7.72 12.03 -6.96
C ILE A 111 7.10 11.68 -5.61
N VAL A 112 5.84 12.06 -5.41
CA VAL A 112 5.07 11.66 -4.23
C VAL A 112 4.16 10.49 -4.57
N GLY A 113 4.02 9.56 -3.62
CA GLY A 113 3.30 8.31 -3.81
C GLY A 113 4.25 7.11 -3.98
N SER A 114 3.74 5.89 -4.06
CA SER A 114 2.32 5.52 -3.96
C SER A 114 1.83 5.56 -2.50
N ASP A 115 0.68 4.92 -2.28
CA ASP A 115 -0.03 4.76 -1.02
C ASP A 115 -0.90 5.96 -0.59
N GLN A 116 -1.53 5.88 0.58
CA GLN A 116 -2.51 6.84 1.11
C GLN A 116 -1.90 8.20 1.52
N VAL A 117 -0.88 8.68 0.78
CA VAL A 117 -0.17 9.95 1.01
C VAL A 117 -1.08 11.17 0.84
N TRP A 118 -2.19 11.02 0.11
CA TRP A 118 -3.19 12.08 -0.08
C TRP A 118 -4.44 11.88 0.77
N ARG A 119 -4.35 11.04 1.81
CA ARG A 119 -5.37 10.91 2.85
C ARG A 119 -5.01 11.75 4.07
N PRO A 120 -5.58 12.96 4.27
CA PRO A 120 -5.26 13.82 5.40
C PRO A 120 -5.29 13.14 6.78
N GLU A 121 -6.14 12.14 7.04
CA GLU A 121 -6.13 11.42 8.33
C GLU A 121 -4.83 10.65 8.59
N MET A 122 -4.12 10.26 7.52
CA MET A 122 -2.85 9.54 7.60
C MET A 122 -1.64 10.48 7.67
N THR A 123 -1.78 11.72 7.18
CA THR A 123 -0.65 12.64 7.03
C THR A 123 -0.67 13.85 7.95
N LYS A 124 -1.80 14.14 8.62
CA LYS A 124 -1.89 15.21 9.61
C LYS A 124 -0.83 15.03 10.71
N PRO A 125 -0.21 16.13 11.18
CA PRO A 125 -0.38 17.53 10.78
C PRO A 125 0.41 17.94 9.51
N ASN A 126 1.14 17.02 8.89
CA ASN A 126 2.08 17.26 7.78
C ASN A 126 1.45 17.08 6.39
N VAL A 127 0.15 17.36 6.23
CA VAL A 127 -0.56 17.20 4.95
C VAL A 127 0.16 17.95 3.82
N ASP A 128 0.63 19.17 4.08
CA ASP A 128 1.35 20.02 3.14
C ASP A 128 2.64 19.40 2.58
N VAL A 129 3.29 18.51 3.34
CA VAL A 129 4.50 17.81 2.91
C VAL A 129 4.19 16.83 1.77
N TYR A 130 3.12 16.06 1.89
CA TYR A 130 2.72 15.06 0.88
C TYR A 130 2.01 15.65 -0.33
N PHE A 131 1.72 16.95 -0.31
CA PHE A 131 1.37 17.73 -1.51
C PHE A 131 2.55 18.60 -1.99
N LEU A 132 3.78 18.25 -1.57
CA LEU A 132 5.04 18.83 -2.04
C LEU A 132 5.09 20.37 -1.95
N ASN A 133 4.45 20.96 -0.95
CA ASN A 133 4.47 22.41 -0.77
C ASN A 133 5.84 22.96 -0.36
N PHE A 134 6.74 22.12 0.16
CA PHE A 134 8.10 22.51 0.51
C PHE A 134 9.02 22.63 -0.71
N ALA A 135 8.67 22.00 -1.83
CA ALA A 135 9.49 22.02 -3.04
C ALA A 135 9.29 23.35 -3.78
N ASP A 136 10.38 23.99 -4.16
CA ASP A 136 10.36 25.25 -4.93
C ASP A 136 9.93 25.01 -6.39
N SER A 137 9.74 26.10 -7.15
CA SER A 137 9.29 26.04 -8.55
C SER A 137 10.34 25.49 -9.52
N SER A 138 11.61 25.42 -9.11
CA SER A 138 12.67 24.81 -9.92
C SER A 138 12.63 23.27 -9.87
N CYS A 139 11.95 22.70 -8.87
CA CYS A 139 11.73 21.28 -8.74
C CYS A 139 10.45 20.85 -9.47
N ARG A 140 10.57 19.90 -10.40
CA ARG A 140 9.40 19.28 -11.04
C ARG A 140 8.70 18.36 -10.04
N LYS A 141 7.39 18.59 -9.83
CA LYS A 141 6.55 17.84 -8.88
C LYS A 141 5.68 16.86 -9.64
N ILE A 142 5.74 15.58 -9.25
CA ILE A 142 5.01 14.48 -9.88
C ILE A 142 4.28 13.71 -8.79
N ALA A 143 3.04 13.31 -9.04
CA ALA A 143 2.33 12.33 -8.23
C ALA A 143 2.21 11.03 -9.01
N TYR A 144 2.77 9.95 -8.45
CA TYR A 144 2.65 8.61 -9.01
C TYR A 144 1.80 7.72 -8.10
N ALA A 145 0.68 7.22 -8.63
CA ALA A 145 -0.23 6.33 -7.90
C ALA A 145 -0.59 6.85 -6.49
N ALA A 146 -0.72 8.17 -6.32
CA ALA A 146 -1.11 8.74 -5.04
C ALA A 146 -2.55 8.31 -4.70
N SER A 147 -2.81 8.01 -3.43
CA SER A 147 -4.09 7.46 -3.00
C SER A 147 -4.74 8.37 -1.95
N PHE A 148 -6.03 8.61 -2.14
CA PHE A 148 -6.90 9.22 -1.12
C PHE A 148 -7.45 8.13 -0.21
N GLY A 149 -7.57 6.89 -0.71
CA GLY A 149 -8.05 5.75 0.07
C GLY A 149 -9.53 5.79 0.43
N VAL A 150 -10.26 6.75 -0.14
CA VAL A 150 -11.69 7.01 0.06
C VAL A 150 -12.34 7.35 -1.28
N ASP A 151 -13.67 7.33 -1.32
CA ASP A 151 -14.46 7.67 -2.51
C ASP A 151 -14.84 9.16 -2.57
N THR A 152 -14.80 9.83 -1.43
CA THR A 152 -15.36 11.17 -1.24
C THR A 152 -14.39 12.05 -0.45
N TRP A 153 -14.20 13.28 -0.91
CA TRP A 153 -13.41 14.30 -0.21
C TRP A 153 -14.31 15.04 0.79
N ARG A 154 -14.18 14.73 2.08
CA ARG A 154 -15.06 15.23 3.14
C ARG A 154 -14.42 16.30 4.03
N TYR A 155 -13.51 17.10 3.47
CA TYR A 155 -12.75 18.10 4.23
C TYR A 155 -13.28 19.53 4.00
N ASN A 156 -12.98 20.41 4.96
CA ASN A 156 -13.44 21.80 4.90
C ASN A 156 -12.86 22.58 3.71
N GLN A 157 -13.56 23.65 3.31
CA GLN A 157 -13.20 24.44 2.13
C GLN A 157 -11.81 25.07 2.22
N SER A 158 -11.35 25.43 3.43
CA SER A 158 -10.01 25.99 3.64
C SER A 158 -8.91 25.00 3.26
N LEU A 159 -9.02 23.74 3.72
CA LEU A 159 -8.09 22.68 3.32
C LEU A 159 -8.24 22.37 1.82
N THR A 160 -9.46 22.28 1.30
CA THR A 160 -9.73 22.03 -0.13
C THR A 160 -9.03 23.06 -1.02
N ASN A 161 -9.18 24.36 -0.72
CA ASN A 161 -8.56 25.45 -1.47
C ASN A 161 -7.03 25.40 -1.38
N LYS A 162 -6.50 25.09 -0.19
CA LYS A 162 -5.06 24.93 0.03
C LYS A 162 -4.48 23.79 -0.82
N ILE A 163 -5.12 22.63 -0.82
CA ILE A 163 -4.69 21.47 -1.61
C ILE A 163 -4.83 21.72 -3.11
N LYS A 164 -5.92 22.36 -3.55
CA LYS A 164 -6.11 22.79 -4.95
C LYS A 164 -4.93 23.64 -5.44
N LYS A 165 -4.50 24.62 -4.64
CA LYS A 165 -3.32 25.46 -4.94
C LYS A 165 -2.01 24.64 -4.98
N TYR A 166 -1.88 23.59 -4.18
CA TYR A 166 -0.68 22.75 -4.20
C TYR A 166 -0.64 21.87 -5.45
N LEU A 167 -1.76 21.22 -5.77
CA LEU A 167 -1.89 20.35 -6.94
C LEU A 167 -1.69 21.11 -8.26
N SER A 168 -2.06 22.39 -8.35
CA SER A 168 -1.80 23.20 -9.55
C SER A 168 -0.31 23.39 -9.87
N ASN A 169 0.60 23.09 -8.93
CA ASN A 169 2.05 23.14 -9.16
C ASN A 169 2.64 21.78 -9.57
N PHE A 170 1.82 20.73 -9.68
CA PHE A 170 2.27 19.44 -10.19
C PHE A 170 2.26 19.45 -11.72
N LYS A 171 3.32 18.92 -12.33
CA LYS A 171 3.40 18.76 -13.78
C LYS A 171 2.61 17.53 -14.24
N TYR A 172 2.65 16.46 -13.45
CA TYR A 172 1.98 15.19 -13.75
C TYR A 172 1.31 14.64 -12.49
N ILE A 173 0.06 14.21 -12.62
CA ILE A 173 -0.70 13.62 -11.53
C ILE A 173 -1.30 12.29 -11.97
N SER A 174 -1.12 11.28 -11.13
CA SER A 174 -1.82 10.01 -11.25
C SER A 174 -2.25 9.49 -9.89
N CYS A 175 -3.35 8.75 -9.91
CA CYS A 175 -3.96 8.14 -8.73
C CYS A 175 -4.02 6.62 -8.88
N ARG A 176 -3.92 5.92 -7.74
CA ARG A 176 -3.97 4.45 -7.66
C ARG A 176 -5.38 3.88 -7.79
N GLU A 177 -6.40 4.70 -7.52
CA GLU A 177 -7.80 4.31 -7.60
C GLU A 177 -8.62 5.30 -8.43
N ASN A 178 -9.61 4.82 -9.18
CA ASN A 178 -10.51 5.64 -9.98
C ASN A 178 -11.22 6.72 -9.16
N SER A 179 -11.58 6.43 -7.90
CA SER A 179 -12.19 7.45 -7.04
C SER A 179 -11.24 8.62 -6.75
N GLY A 180 -9.94 8.37 -6.66
CA GLY A 180 -8.92 9.41 -6.52
C GLY A 180 -8.82 10.30 -7.76
N VAL A 181 -8.94 9.72 -8.96
CA VAL A 181 -9.05 10.51 -10.20
C VAL A 181 -10.28 11.39 -10.18
N ASN A 182 -11.43 10.85 -9.77
CA ASN A 182 -12.67 11.61 -9.67
C ASN A 182 -12.59 12.74 -8.62
N ILE A 183 -11.93 12.51 -7.48
CA ILE A 183 -11.67 13.54 -6.47
C ILE A 183 -10.82 14.67 -7.07
N CYS A 184 -9.73 14.35 -7.79
CA CYS A 184 -8.91 15.35 -8.48
C CYS A 184 -9.73 16.24 -9.40
N LYS A 185 -10.57 15.63 -10.25
CA LYS A 185 -11.40 16.34 -11.21
C LYS A 185 -12.48 17.19 -10.54
N THR A 186 -13.29 16.59 -9.66
CA THR A 186 -14.49 17.24 -9.12
C THR A 186 -14.20 18.25 -8.01
N GLN A 187 -13.19 18.02 -7.18
CA GLN A 187 -12.92 18.86 -6.01
C GLN A 187 -11.85 19.91 -6.29
N PHE A 188 -10.87 19.56 -7.12
CA PHE A 188 -9.71 20.41 -7.39
C PHE A 188 -9.71 20.98 -8.81
N GLY A 189 -10.52 20.44 -9.73
CA GLY A 189 -10.50 20.85 -11.14
C GLY A 189 -9.20 20.46 -11.83
N ILE A 190 -8.61 19.32 -11.44
CA ILE A 190 -7.31 18.84 -11.89
C ILE A 190 -7.48 17.48 -12.55
N GLU A 191 -6.92 17.31 -13.74
CA GLU A 191 -6.89 16.02 -14.43
C GLU A 191 -5.82 15.10 -13.83
N ALA A 192 -6.16 13.82 -13.72
CA ALA A 192 -5.30 12.79 -13.14
C ALA A 192 -5.44 11.47 -13.91
N ASN A 193 -4.34 10.74 -14.07
CA ASN A 193 -4.37 9.44 -14.72
C ASN A 193 -4.62 8.33 -13.69
N HIS A 194 -5.47 7.34 -14.00
CA HIS A 194 -5.51 6.09 -13.24
C HIS A 194 -4.35 5.17 -13.67
N VAL A 195 -3.51 4.79 -12.72
CA VAL A 195 -2.31 3.95 -12.89
C VAL A 195 -2.23 2.85 -11.84
N LEU A 196 -1.41 1.83 -12.10
CA LEU A 196 -1.15 0.75 -11.15
C LEU A 196 -0.34 1.21 -9.93
N ASP A 197 -0.58 0.55 -8.81
CA ASP A 197 0.35 0.59 -7.67
C ASP A 197 1.77 0.15 -8.11
N PRO A 198 2.85 0.74 -7.56
CA PRO A 198 4.22 0.38 -7.91
C PRO A 198 4.51 -1.11 -7.78
N THR A 199 3.88 -1.81 -6.83
CA THR A 199 4.08 -3.26 -6.65
C THR A 199 3.69 -4.08 -7.88
N LEU A 200 2.71 -3.60 -8.66
CA LEU A 200 2.22 -4.28 -9.87
C LEU A 200 2.99 -3.87 -11.14
N LEU A 201 3.98 -2.99 -11.02
CA LEU A 201 4.83 -2.55 -12.13
C LEU A 201 5.91 -3.57 -12.53
N HIS A 202 6.04 -4.64 -11.75
CA HIS A 202 7.06 -5.66 -11.89
C HIS A 202 6.42 -7.05 -11.96
N ASN A 203 7.16 -7.99 -12.52
CA ASN A 203 6.79 -9.40 -12.48
C ASN A 203 7.17 -10.02 -11.12
N SER A 204 6.89 -11.32 -10.95
CA SER A 204 7.21 -12.06 -9.74
C SER A 204 8.69 -12.10 -9.40
N ASP A 205 9.57 -12.06 -10.41
CA ASP A 205 11.01 -12.31 -10.24
C ASP A 205 11.67 -11.29 -9.31
N VAL A 206 11.23 -10.03 -9.39
CA VAL A 206 11.68 -8.96 -8.50
C VAL A 206 11.43 -9.31 -7.02
N TYR A 207 10.30 -9.94 -6.71
CA TYR A 207 9.93 -10.29 -5.35
C TYR A 207 10.46 -11.65 -4.93
N LEU A 208 10.60 -12.59 -5.88
CA LEU A 208 11.30 -13.85 -5.65
C LEU A 208 12.78 -13.61 -5.30
N ASN A 209 13.41 -12.58 -5.87
CA ASN A 209 14.76 -12.18 -5.46
C ASN A 209 14.82 -11.77 -3.97
N ILE A 210 13.81 -11.05 -3.46
CA ILE A 210 13.74 -10.72 -2.03
C ILE A 210 13.59 -12.00 -1.20
N ILE A 211 12.71 -12.92 -1.62
CA ILE A 211 12.47 -14.20 -0.94
C ILE A 211 13.75 -15.06 -0.90
N ASN A 212 14.45 -15.18 -2.03
CA ASN A 212 15.64 -16.04 -2.17
C ASN A 212 16.87 -15.50 -1.43
N ASN A 213 16.87 -14.21 -1.07
CA ASN A 213 17.90 -13.60 -0.23
C ASN A 213 17.54 -13.66 1.26
N SER A 214 16.42 -14.30 1.63
CA SER A 214 16.09 -14.62 3.03
C SER A 214 16.87 -15.86 3.48
N THR A 215 17.31 -15.86 4.73
CA THR A 215 17.96 -17.02 5.37
C THR A 215 16.95 -18.05 5.90
N SER A 216 15.67 -17.91 5.56
CA SER A 216 14.56 -18.65 6.15
C SER A 216 14.19 -19.88 5.29
N ASP A 217 14.68 -21.05 5.68
CA ASP A 217 14.36 -22.35 5.03
C ASP A 217 13.00 -22.90 5.50
N MET A 218 11.94 -22.10 5.35
CA MET A 218 10.63 -22.52 5.80
C MET A 218 9.91 -23.37 4.74
N ILE A 219 9.93 -24.69 4.96
CA ILE A 219 9.05 -25.64 4.26
C ILE A 219 7.72 -25.68 5.01
N TYR A 220 6.64 -25.28 4.33
CA TYR A 220 5.30 -25.35 4.89
C TYR A 220 4.47 -26.44 4.19
N PRO A 221 3.70 -27.26 4.92
CA PRO A 221 2.58 -27.98 4.31
C PRO A 221 1.60 -26.96 3.70
N PRO A 222 0.73 -27.33 2.74
CA PRO A 222 -0.23 -26.41 2.17
C PRO A 222 -1.08 -25.72 3.26
N PHE A 223 -1.05 -24.39 3.27
CA PHE A 223 -1.72 -23.58 4.29
C PHE A 223 -2.54 -22.44 3.67
N ILE A 224 -3.53 -21.99 4.43
CA ILE A 224 -4.32 -20.79 4.17
C ILE A 224 -3.62 -19.63 4.85
N SER A 225 -3.25 -18.62 4.08
CA SER A 225 -2.83 -17.35 4.68
C SER A 225 -4.03 -16.47 4.93
N TYR A 226 -4.03 -15.80 6.08
CA TYR A 226 -4.83 -14.60 6.21
C TYR A 226 -4.03 -13.39 6.67
N TYR A 227 -4.35 -12.26 6.05
CA TYR A 227 -3.98 -10.93 6.51
C TYR A 227 -5.27 -10.17 6.70
N LYS A 228 -5.66 -9.94 7.95
CA LYS A 228 -6.82 -9.12 8.30
C LYS A 228 -6.45 -8.06 9.34
N LEU A 229 -6.79 -6.81 9.05
CA LEU A 229 -6.46 -5.68 9.92
C LEU A 229 -7.33 -5.62 11.17
N ASP A 230 -8.61 -6.00 11.05
CA ASP A 230 -9.58 -5.96 12.14
C ASP A 230 -10.30 -7.31 12.22
N LEU A 231 -9.91 -8.19 13.15
CA LEU A 231 -10.56 -9.51 13.29
C LEU A 231 -12.00 -9.37 13.80
N ASP A 232 -12.90 -10.15 13.22
CA ASP A 232 -14.30 -10.26 13.64
C ASP A 232 -14.72 -11.74 13.65
N THR A 233 -15.78 -12.06 14.39
CA THR A 233 -16.21 -13.45 14.59
C THR A 233 -16.74 -14.10 13.31
N ILE A 234 -17.23 -13.30 12.36
CA ILE A 234 -17.75 -13.77 11.07
C ILE A 234 -16.56 -14.25 10.22
N PHE A 235 -15.49 -13.46 10.18
CA PHE A 235 -14.25 -13.83 9.53
C PHE A 235 -13.63 -15.10 10.11
N SER A 236 -13.59 -15.25 11.44
CA SER A 236 -13.06 -16.46 12.06
C SER A 236 -13.85 -17.72 11.66
N LYS A 237 -15.17 -17.61 11.54
CA LYS A 237 -16.01 -18.72 11.03
C LYS A 237 -15.73 -19.00 9.56
N LEU A 238 -15.58 -17.95 8.75
CA LEU A 238 -15.26 -18.07 7.32
C LEU A 238 -13.94 -18.80 7.10
N ILE A 239 -12.86 -18.35 7.75
CA ILE A 239 -11.53 -18.93 7.56
C ILE A 239 -11.45 -20.38 8.03
N ASN A 240 -12.13 -20.73 9.14
CA ASN A 240 -12.21 -22.11 9.62
C ASN A 240 -12.95 -23.03 8.64
N LYS A 241 -14.08 -22.57 8.07
CA LYS A 241 -14.80 -23.35 7.05
C LYS A 241 -13.95 -23.61 5.81
N ILE A 242 -13.16 -22.62 5.36
CA ILE A 242 -12.24 -22.80 4.23
C ILE A 242 -11.13 -23.80 4.61
N ALA A 243 -10.61 -23.75 5.84
CA ALA A 243 -9.60 -24.68 6.33
C ALA A 243 -10.10 -26.13 6.37
N GLU A 244 -11.32 -26.34 6.87
CA GLU A 244 -11.98 -27.64 6.90
C GLU A 244 -12.21 -28.20 5.49
N SER A 245 -12.78 -27.39 4.57
CA SER A 245 -13.08 -27.83 3.20
C SER A 245 -11.81 -28.12 2.39
N THR A 246 -10.73 -27.37 2.63
CA THR A 246 -9.46 -27.53 1.92
C THR A 246 -8.45 -28.42 2.64
N LYS A 247 -8.77 -28.94 3.83
CA LYS A 247 -7.88 -29.72 4.72
C LYS A 247 -6.50 -29.08 4.90
N SER A 248 -6.49 -27.79 5.24
CA SER A 248 -5.27 -26.97 5.28
C SER A 248 -5.13 -26.24 6.61
N GLU A 249 -3.90 -26.02 7.07
CA GLU A 249 -3.65 -25.20 8.27
C GLU A 249 -3.91 -23.72 8.00
N ILE A 250 -4.26 -22.97 9.05
CA ILE A 250 -4.50 -21.53 8.96
C ILE A 250 -3.29 -20.80 9.54
N LYS A 251 -2.74 -19.86 8.78
CA LYS A 251 -1.63 -19.01 9.21
C LYS A 251 -2.02 -17.52 9.15
N ASN A 252 -1.90 -16.84 10.28
CA ASN A 252 -1.89 -15.39 10.29
C ASN A 252 -0.56 -14.91 9.72
N ILE A 253 -0.60 -14.12 8.65
CA ILE A 253 0.60 -13.53 8.05
C ILE A 253 0.77 -12.06 8.41
N TYR A 254 -0.12 -11.49 9.24
CA TYR A 254 0.11 -10.15 9.78
C TYR A 254 1.05 -10.21 11.01
N TYR A 255 0.78 -11.17 11.90
CA TYR A 255 1.61 -11.48 13.08
C TYR A 255 1.75 -12.99 13.24
N ASP A 256 2.89 -13.40 13.80
CA ASP A 256 3.10 -14.78 14.25
C ASP A 256 2.37 -15.07 15.59
N LYS A 257 2.52 -16.28 16.09
CA LYS A 257 1.93 -16.72 17.38
C LYS A 257 2.44 -15.93 18.59
N ASN A 258 3.64 -15.34 18.50
CA ASN A 258 4.26 -14.54 19.54
C ASN A 258 3.86 -13.05 19.45
N GLN A 259 2.94 -12.69 18.54
CA GLN A 259 2.56 -11.31 18.24
C GLN A 259 3.69 -10.49 17.63
N GLU A 260 4.56 -11.13 16.86
CA GLU A 260 5.66 -10.50 16.13
C GLU A 260 5.34 -10.38 14.64
N TYR A 261 5.82 -9.33 13.99
CA TYR A 261 5.83 -9.24 12.53
C TYR A 261 6.75 -10.32 11.96
N LEU A 262 6.41 -10.83 10.78
CA LEU A 262 7.34 -11.62 9.97
C LEU A 262 8.40 -10.70 9.37
N GLU A 263 9.55 -11.27 8.99
CA GLU A 263 10.44 -10.58 8.06
C GLU A 263 9.69 -10.25 6.77
N VAL A 264 10.02 -9.15 6.11
CA VAL A 264 9.32 -8.73 4.87
C VAL A 264 9.45 -9.80 3.78
N ALA A 265 10.60 -10.48 3.71
CA ALA A 265 10.80 -11.60 2.80
C ALA A 265 9.93 -12.82 3.17
N ASP A 266 9.79 -13.13 4.46
CA ASP A 266 8.97 -14.24 4.95
C ASP A 266 7.47 -13.97 4.79
N TRP A 267 7.08 -12.69 4.85
CA TRP A 267 5.72 -12.24 4.52
C TRP A 267 5.40 -12.49 3.04
N LEU A 268 6.29 -12.06 2.13
CA LEU A 268 6.17 -12.35 0.70
C LEU A 268 6.15 -13.85 0.42
N ASN A 269 7.06 -14.60 1.04
CA ASN A 269 7.15 -16.04 0.89
C ASN A 269 5.87 -16.74 1.39
N SER A 270 5.28 -16.25 2.48
CA SER A 270 4.02 -16.79 3.01
C SER A 270 2.89 -16.65 1.99
N ILE A 271 2.77 -15.51 1.30
CA ILE A 271 1.81 -15.35 0.19
C ILE A 271 2.17 -16.28 -0.96
N HIS A 272 3.43 -16.31 -1.38
CA HIS A 272 3.91 -17.14 -2.49
C HIS A 272 3.74 -18.66 -2.25
N LYS A 273 3.70 -19.13 -1.00
CA LYS A 273 3.50 -20.54 -0.67
C LYS A 273 2.07 -20.88 -0.26
N SER A 274 1.19 -19.88 -0.19
CA SER A 274 -0.21 -20.10 0.20
C SER A 274 -0.96 -20.95 -0.82
N LYS A 275 -1.82 -21.82 -0.31
CA LYS A 275 -2.82 -22.55 -1.12
C LYS A 275 -3.96 -21.62 -1.52
N ILE A 276 -4.43 -20.84 -0.56
CA ILE A 276 -5.43 -19.79 -0.74
C ILE A 276 -5.17 -18.67 0.26
N ILE A 277 -5.41 -17.43 -0.14
CA ILE A 277 -5.26 -16.23 0.68
C ILE A 277 -6.64 -15.65 0.98
N VAL A 278 -6.93 -15.34 2.24
CA VAL A 278 -8.16 -14.60 2.61
C VAL A 278 -7.77 -13.30 3.29
N THR A 279 -8.16 -12.16 2.72
CA THR A 279 -7.58 -10.88 3.16
C THR A 279 -8.48 -9.66 2.94
N ASP A 280 -8.31 -8.64 3.76
CA ASP A 280 -8.83 -7.28 3.53
C ASP A 280 -7.73 -6.28 3.10
N SER A 281 -6.50 -6.77 2.89
CA SER A 281 -5.33 -5.96 2.61
C SER A 281 -5.11 -5.79 1.11
N PHE A 282 -5.04 -4.53 0.66
CA PHE A 282 -4.76 -4.16 -0.73
C PHE A 282 -3.47 -4.81 -1.25
N HIS A 283 -2.36 -4.70 -0.52
CA HIS A 283 -1.09 -5.25 -1.00
C HIS A 283 -1.05 -6.77 -0.95
N CYS A 284 -1.78 -7.40 -0.03
CA CYS A 284 -1.93 -8.86 -0.03
C CYS A 284 -2.62 -9.35 -1.32
N VAL A 285 -3.63 -8.60 -1.80
CA VAL A 285 -4.25 -8.84 -3.12
C VAL A 285 -3.28 -8.59 -4.27
N CYS A 286 -2.52 -7.48 -4.26
CA CYS A 286 -1.50 -7.23 -5.28
C CYS A 286 -0.51 -8.39 -5.39
N PHE A 287 0.03 -8.87 -4.27
CA PHE A 287 0.98 -9.98 -4.26
C PHE A 287 0.34 -11.34 -4.59
N SER A 288 -0.93 -11.55 -4.25
CA SER A 288 -1.67 -12.73 -4.71
C SER A 288 -1.80 -12.75 -6.23
N ILE A 289 -2.05 -11.60 -6.87
CA ILE A 289 -2.08 -11.47 -8.33
C ILE A 289 -0.69 -11.70 -8.94
N ILE A 290 0.36 -11.08 -8.38
CA ILE A 290 1.75 -11.20 -8.85
C ILE A 290 2.22 -12.66 -8.82
N PHE A 291 1.95 -13.37 -7.72
CA PHE A 291 2.37 -14.77 -7.54
C PHE A 291 1.38 -15.79 -8.09
N LYS A 292 0.31 -15.35 -8.76
CA LYS A 292 -0.76 -16.20 -9.33
C LYS A 292 -1.35 -17.15 -8.27
N LYS A 293 -1.74 -16.60 -7.11
CA LYS A 293 -2.24 -17.37 -5.97
C LYS A 293 -3.73 -17.15 -5.73
N PRO A 294 -4.53 -18.23 -5.61
CA PRO A 294 -5.93 -18.16 -5.22
C PRO A 294 -6.14 -17.22 -4.04
N PHE A 295 -7.10 -16.31 -4.15
CA PHE A 295 -7.44 -15.41 -3.06
C PHE A 295 -8.94 -15.09 -2.99
N ILE A 296 -9.39 -14.70 -1.80
CA ILE A 296 -10.72 -14.19 -1.51
C ILE A 296 -10.55 -12.87 -0.74
N VAL A 297 -11.25 -11.83 -1.18
CA VAL A 297 -11.21 -10.53 -0.51
C VAL A 297 -12.35 -10.45 0.47
N TYR A 298 -12.04 -10.35 1.77
CA TYR A 298 -13.03 -10.08 2.79
C TYR A 298 -13.23 -8.56 2.92
N PRO A 299 -14.44 -8.03 2.69
CA PRO A 299 -14.65 -6.59 2.68
C PRO A 299 -14.44 -5.97 4.07
N ASN A 300 -13.72 -4.85 4.12
CA ASN A 300 -13.57 -4.01 5.31
C ASN A 300 -13.92 -2.54 4.97
N PRO A 301 -15.21 -2.18 4.99
CA PRO A 301 -15.67 -0.83 4.62
C PRO A 301 -15.03 0.28 5.46
N GLN A 302 -14.73 0.02 6.73
CA GLN A 302 -14.13 0.99 7.66
C GLN A 302 -12.69 1.36 7.27
N ARG A 303 -11.96 0.42 6.65
CA ARG A 303 -10.58 0.64 6.18
C ARG A 303 -10.50 1.18 4.74
N GLY A 304 -11.64 1.31 4.06
CA GLY A 304 -11.77 1.84 2.71
C GLY A 304 -11.49 0.79 1.63
N MET A 305 -12.53 0.46 0.86
CA MET A 305 -12.50 -0.59 -0.16
C MET A 305 -12.22 -0.07 -1.58
N THR A 306 -12.19 1.24 -1.80
CA THR A 306 -12.13 1.85 -3.14
C THR A 306 -10.93 1.37 -3.97
N ARG A 307 -9.76 1.20 -3.33
CA ARG A 307 -8.54 0.70 -3.96
C ARG A 307 -8.69 -0.75 -4.43
N LEU A 308 -9.27 -1.59 -3.58
CA LEU A 308 -9.53 -3.01 -3.90
C LEU A 308 -10.54 -3.12 -5.04
N TYR A 309 -11.67 -2.41 -4.95
CA TYR A 309 -12.66 -2.38 -6.03
C TYR A 309 -12.07 -1.89 -7.35
N SER A 310 -11.32 -0.79 -7.34
CA SER A 310 -10.70 -0.22 -8.54
C SER A 310 -9.74 -1.20 -9.22
N LEU A 311 -8.89 -1.87 -8.44
CA LEU A 311 -7.95 -2.86 -8.96
C LEU A 311 -8.67 -4.10 -9.49
N LEU A 312 -9.54 -4.70 -8.68
CA LEU A 312 -10.24 -5.93 -9.05
C LEU A 312 -11.12 -5.72 -10.27
N SER A 313 -11.81 -4.59 -10.36
CA SER A 313 -12.62 -4.23 -11.53
C SER A 313 -11.79 -4.04 -12.80
N SER A 314 -10.62 -3.42 -12.69
CA SER A 314 -9.70 -3.29 -13.83
C SER A 314 -9.17 -4.63 -14.36
N LEU A 315 -9.30 -5.71 -13.58
CA LEU A 315 -8.82 -7.05 -13.91
C LEU A 315 -9.94 -8.09 -14.06
N GLY A 316 -11.22 -7.70 -13.91
CA GLY A 316 -12.37 -8.62 -13.95
C GLY A 316 -12.47 -9.59 -12.76
N LEU A 317 -11.96 -9.19 -11.60
CA LEU A 317 -11.82 -10.02 -10.39
C LEU A 317 -12.78 -9.61 -9.26
N GLU A 318 -13.81 -8.79 -9.50
CA GLU A 318 -14.73 -8.36 -8.43
C GLU A 318 -15.53 -9.51 -7.81
N HIS A 319 -15.71 -10.61 -8.55
CA HIS A 319 -16.40 -11.81 -8.11
C HIS A 319 -15.70 -12.52 -6.93
N LEU A 320 -14.46 -12.16 -6.62
CA LEU A 320 -13.68 -12.65 -5.48
C LEU A 320 -13.89 -11.83 -4.20
N ILE A 321 -14.67 -10.75 -4.25
CA ILE A 321 -15.06 -9.98 -3.07
C ILE A 321 -16.19 -10.71 -2.36
N TYR A 322 -15.90 -11.22 -1.17
CA TYR A 322 -16.83 -12.02 -0.38
C TYR A 322 -18.07 -11.23 0.01
N ASP A 323 -19.22 -11.82 -0.30
CA ASP A 323 -20.55 -11.34 0.07
C ASP A 323 -21.43 -12.57 0.27
N GLU A 324 -21.78 -12.84 1.53
CA GLU A 324 -22.55 -14.02 1.94
C GLU A 324 -23.97 -14.07 1.34
N GLN A 325 -24.49 -12.93 0.89
CA GLN A 325 -25.83 -12.83 0.30
C GLN A 325 -25.84 -13.15 -1.19
N LYS A 326 -24.68 -13.10 -1.87
CA LYS A 326 -24.58 -13.27 -3.32
C LYS A 326 -24.44 -14.73 -3.76
N LYS A 327 -23.64 -15.53 -3.05
CA LYS A 327 -23.39 -16.95 -3.36
C LYS A 327 -22.76 -17.69 -2.18
N SER A 328 -22.75 -19.03 -2.26
CA SER A 328 -22.18 -19.89 -1.23
C SER A 328 -20.66 -19.73 -1.10
N LEU A 329 -20.14 -20.07 0.09
CA LEU A 329 -18.70 -20.10 0.33
C LEU A 329 -17.96 -21.04 -0.63
N ASP A 330 -18.53 -22.22 -0.91
CA ASP A 330 -17.93 -23.17 -1.84
C ASP A 330 -17.80 -22.60 -3.25
N SER A 331 -18.75 -21.76 -3.69
CA SER A 331 -18.64 -21.03 -4.96
C SER A 331 -17.47 -20.06 -4.95
N TYR A 332 -17.28 -19.29 -3.87
CA TYR A 332 -16.11 -18.40 -3.74
C TYR A 332 -14.79 -19.18 -3.73
N ILE A 333 -14.72 -20.31 -3.02
CA ILE A 333 -13.52 -21.17 -2.99
C ILE A 333 -13.25 -21.70 -4.41
N ASN A 334 -14.27 -22.21 -5.09
CA ASN A 334 -14.12 -22.75 -6.44
C ASN A 334 -13.66 -21.68 -7.44
N GLU A 335 -14.28 -20.51 -7.44
CA GLU A 335 -13.86 -19.41 -8.32
C GLU A 335 -12.45 -18.92 -8.00
N SER A 336 -12.08 -18.84 -6.71
CA SER A 336 -10.74 -18.48 -6.26
C SER A 336 -9.67 -19.46 -6.74
N LEU A 337 -9.95 -20.76 -6.68
CA LEU A 337 -9.03 -21.81 -7.13
C LEU A 337 -8.90 -21.88 -8.66
N ASN A 338 -9.90 -21.41 -9.40
CA ASN A 338 -9.98 -21.46 -10.85
C ASN A 338 -9.83 -20.07 -11.52
N ILE A 339 -9.10 -19.15 -10.89
CA ILE A 339 -8.79 -17.84 -11.51
C ILE A 339 -8.00 -18.07 -12.80
N ASP A 340 -8.52 -17.54 -13.92
CA ASP A 340 -7.79 -17.48 -15.19
C ASP A 340 -6.69 -16.40 -15.13
N TYR A 341 -5.54 -16.81 -14.60
CA TYR A 341 -4.39 -15.92 -14.49
C TYR A 341 -3.78 -15.53 -15.83
N GLU A 342 -4.04 -16.27 -16.92
CA GLU A 342 -3.55 -15.90 -18.24
C GLU A 342 -4.28 -14.63 -18.72
N SER A 343 -5.61 -14.64 -18.67
CA SER A 343 -6.43 -13.47 -19.00
C SER A 343 -6.17 -12.28 -18.07
N VAL A 344 -6.07 -12.54 -16.76
CA VAL A 344 -5.74 -11.51 -15.76
C VAL A 344 -4.39 -10.86 -16.06
N HIS A 345 -3.34 -11.67 -16.29
CA HIS A 345 -1.99 -11.13 -16.53
C HIS A 345 -1.91 -10.42 -17.88
N LYS A 346 -2.61 -10.88 -18.93
CA LYS A 346 -2.73 -10.17 -20.20
C LYS A 346 -3.31 -8.76 -20.04
N THR A 347 -4.32 -8.61 -19.18
CA THR A 347 -4.89 -7.30 -18.85
C THR A 347 -3.93 -6.47 -17.99
N LEU A 348 -3.29 -7.10 -17.01
CA LEU A 348 -2.30 -6.47 -16.15
C LEU A 348 -1.11 -5.91 -16.92
N GLU A 349 -0.60 -6.60 -17.95
CA GLU A 349 0.51 -6.11 -18.78
C GLU A 349 0.14 -4.80 -19.48
N LYS A 350 -1.07 -4.69 -20.05
CA LYS A 350 -1.52 -3.44 -20.68
C LYS A 350 -1.58 -2.29 -19.68
N LEU A 351 -2.06 -2.56 -18.47
CA LEU A 351 -2.10 -1.56 -17.39
C LEU A 351 -0.68 -1.21 -16.91
N ARG A 352 0.23 -2.18 -16.90
CA ARG A 352 1.64 -1.99 -16.56
C ARG A 352 2.36 -1.13 -17.59
N GLU A 353 2.17 -1.38 -18.87
CA GLU A 353 2.70 -0.54 -19.97
C GLU A 353 2.18 0.89 -19.87
N LYS A 354 0.87 1.07 -19.71
CA LYS A 354 0.27 2.40 -19.51
C LYS A 354 0.89 3.14 -18.33
N SER A 355 1.08 2.45 -17.21
CA SER A 355 1.63 3.03 -15.99
C SER A 355 3.12 3.35 -16.11
N ALA A 356 3.90 2.47 -16.77
CA ALA A 356 5.31 2.71 -17.08
C ALA A 356 5.48 3.88 -18.05
N ASN A 357 4.62 4.00 -19.06
CA ASN A 357 4.61 5.11 -20.01
C ASN A 357 4.29 6.45 -19.32
N PHE A 358 3.36 6.46 -18.35
CA PHE A 358 3.12 7.63 -17.52
C PHE A 358 4.39 8.07 -16.77
N ILE A 359 5.09 7.12 -16.11
CA ILE A 359 6.33 7.41 -15.38
C ILE A 359 7.41 7.95 -16.33
N ALA A 360 7.64 7.27 -17.45
CA ALA A 360 8.64 7.66 -18.44
C ALA A 360 8.38 9.10 -18.93
N THR A 361 7.16 9.37 -19.40
CA THR A 361 6.71 10.70 -19.84
C THR A 361 6.93 11.75 -18.74
N ALA A 362 6.55 11.44 -17.50
CA ALA A 362 6.62 12.39 -16.40
C ALA A 362 8.06 12.80 -16.04
N ILE A 363 9.01 11.88 -16.24
CA ILE A 363 10.43 12.09 -15.91
C ILE A 363 11.19 12.71 -17.07
N THR A 364 10.93 12.26 -18.31
CA THR A 364 11.74 12.65 -19.48
C THR A 364 11.28 13.93 -20.14
N ASN A 365 9.98 14.25 -20.12
CA ASN A 365 9.47 15.42 -20.85
C ASN A 365 9.73 16.71 -20.07
N ASN A 366 10.18 17.75 -20.79
CA ASN A 366 10.55 19.03 -20.18
C ASN A 366 9.37 19.88 -19.70
#